data_AF-X0YJ87-F1
#
_entry.id   AF-X0YJ87-F1
#
_cell.length_a   1.000
_cell.length_b   1.000
_cell.length_c   1.000
_cell.angle_alpha   90.00
_cell.angle_beta   90.00
_cell.angle_gamma   90.00
#
_symmetry.space_group_name_H-M   'P 1'
#
loop_
_entity.id
_entity.type
_entity.pdbx_description
1 polymer ?
#
loop_
_entity_poly.entity_id
_entity_poly.type
_entity_poly.pdbx_seq_one_letter_code
_entity_poly.pdbx_strand_id
1 'polypeptide(L)'
;MEKIKESYTAASGFPTKLLHQKVIEDGKIIPIHLQISPTNACNLNCDFCSCEDRDRKKQLSLEQTTQILDMCGKKGTRAVTITGG
;
A
#
# COMPACT_ATOMS: atom_id res chain seq x y z
N MET A 1 -13.46 -10.51 -22.09
CA MET A 1 -12.56 -9.52 -21.46
C MET A 1 -11.71 -8.90 -22.54
N GLU A 2 -11.70 -7.57 -22.62
CA GLU A 2 -10.86 -6.82 -23.55
C GLU A 2 -9.38 -6.97 -23.17
N LYS A 3 -8.51 -7.27 -24.14
CA LYS A 3 -7.06 -7.43 -23.88
C LYS A 3 -6.45 -6.06 -23.56
N ILE A 4 -5.85 -5.94 -22.38
CA ILE A 4 -5.07 -4.75 -21.99
C ILE A 4 -3.88 -4.63 -22.95
N LYS A 5 -3.73 -3.46 -23.60
CA LYS A 5 -2.56 -3.17 -24.44
C LYS A 5 -1.35 -2.91 -23.54
N GLU A 6 -0.44 -3.88 -23.50
CA GLU A 6 0.83 -3.81 -22.77
C GLU A 6 1.90 -3.09 -23.62
N SER A 7 2.68 -2.20 -23.01
CA SER A 7 3.79 -1.54 -23.68
C SER A 7 4.96 -1.32 -22.73
N TYR A 8 6.17 -1.63 -23.21
CA TYR A 8 7.39 -1.36 -22.47
C TYR A 8 7.77 0.13 -22.48
N THR A 9 7.33 0.89 -23.48
CA THR A 9 7.84 2.26 -23.72
C THR A 9 6.75 3.32 -23.89
N ALA A 10 5.51 2.95 -24.28
CA ALA A 10 4.46 3.92 -24.56
C ALA A 10 3.65 4.30 -23.31
N ALA A 11 3.47 5.60 -23.08
CA ALA A 11 2.66 6.13 -21.97
C ALA A 11 1.16 5.80 -22.10
N SER A 12 0.69 5.46 -23.30
CA SER A 12 -0.70 5.10 -23.60
C SER A 12 -1.01 3.61 -23.37
N GLY A 13 -0.02 2.81 -22.96
CA GLY A 13 -0.17 1.39 -22.64
C GLY A 13 0.06 1.13 -21.16
N PHE A 14 -0.36 -0.05 -20.70
CA PHE A 14 -0.04 -0.47 -19.34
C PHE A 14 1.50 -0.62 -19.22
N PRO A 15 2.16 0.07 -18.27
CA PRO A 15 3.63 0.18 -18.25
C PRO A 15 4.27 -1.08 -17.68
N THR A 16 4.31 -2.14 -18.49
CA THR A 16 4.82 -3.47 -18.13
C THR A 16 6.27 -3.41 -17.60
N LYS A 17 7.06 -2.42 -18.00
CA LYS A 17 8.44 -2.22 -17.49
C LYS A 17 8.53 -1.91 -16.00
N LEU A 18 7.49 -1.29 -15.42
CA LEU A 18 7.48 -0.92 -14.00
C LEU A 18 7.04 -2.09 -13.11
N LEU A 19 6.36 -3.06 -13.72
CA LEU A 19 5.65 -4.12 -13.03
C LEU A 19 5.89 -5.39 -13.85
N HIS A 20 7.01 -6.08 -13.61
CA HIS A 20 7.35 -7.39 -14.20
C HIS A 20 6.35 -8.51 -13.79
N GLN A 21 5.15 -8.13 -13.35
CA GLN A 21 4.09 -8.98 -12.86
C GLN A 21 2.73 -8.35 -13.16
N LYS A 22 1.73 -9.19 -13.37
CA LYS A 22 0.34 -8.78 -13.51
C LYS A 22 -0.13 -8.20 -12.17
N VAL A 23 -0.45 -6.90 -12.15
CA VAL A 23 -1.01 -6.22 -10.96
C VAL A 23 -2.48 -5.84 -11.13
N ILE A 24 -3.11 -6.22 -12.23
CA ILE A 24 -4.55 -6.05 -12.45
C ILE A 24 -5.20 -7.41 -12.56
N GLU A 25 -6.17 -7.69 -11.69
CA GLU A 25 -6.99 -8.90 -11.71
C GLU A 25 -8.47 -8.51 -11.54
N ASP A 26 -9.33 -9.04 -12.40
CA ASP A 26 -10.77 -8.71 -12.47
C ASP A 26 -11.06 -7.19 -12.49
N GLY A 27 -10.23 -6.43 -13.20
CA GLY A 27 -10.35 -4.97 -13.31
C GLY A 27 -9.93 -4.21 -12.05
N LYS A 28 -9.32 -4.87 -11.06
CA LYS A 28 -8.85 -4.27 -9.80
C LYS A 28 -7.34 -4.31 -9.68
N ILE A 29 -6.77 -3.31 -9.03
CA ILE A 29 -5.34 -3.27 -8.73
C ILE A 29 -5.06 -4.20 -7.54
N ILE A 30 -4.12 -5.13 -7.73
CA ILE A 30 -3.58 -6.01 -6.70
C ILE A 30 -2.65 -5.17 -5.80
N PRO A 31 -2.86 -5.14 -4.48
CA PRO A 31 -2.01 -4.41 -3.56
C PRO A 31 -0.69 -5.16 -3.31
N ILE A 32 0.22 -5.20 -4.29
CA ILE A 32 1.49 -5.95 -4.18
C ILE A 32 2.31 -5.56 -2.95
N HIS A 33 2.30 -4.26 -2.62
CA HIS A 33 3.02 -3.71 -1.48
C HIS A 33 2.08 -2.89 -0.61
N LEU A 34 1.99 -3.24 0.67
CA LEU A 34 1.21 -2.52 1.67
C LEU A 34 2.14 -1.64 2.51
N GLN A 35 1.79 -0.37 2.67
CA GLN A 35 2.34 0.46 3.74
C GLN A 35 1.31 0.55 4.86
N ILE A 36 1.69 0.15 6.07
CA ILE A 36 0.82 0.21 7.25
C ILE A 36 1.47 1.09 8.33
N SER A 37 0.67 1.92 8.97
CA SER A 37 1.08 2.74 10.13
C SER A 37 0.27 2.30 11.33
N PRO A 38 0.75 1.33 12.14
CA PRO A 38 -0.01 0.85 13.30
C PRO A 38 -0.24 1.91 14.37
N THR A 39 0.55 2.99 14.36
CA THR A 39 0.48 4.07 15.34
C THR A 39 0.83 5.41 14.70
N ASN A 40 0.29 6.49 15.27
CA ASN A 40 0.72 7.88 15.02
C ASN A 40 1.50 8.48 16.21
N ALA A 41 1.80 7.67 17.24
CA ALA A 41 2.37 8.12 18.49
C ALA A 41 3.87 8.41 18.39
N CYS A 42 4.20 9.68 18.12
CA CYS A 42 5.58 10.12 17.89
C CYS A 42 6.15 10.97 19.02
N ASN A 43 7.43 10.74 19.33
CA ASN A 43 8.20 11.52 20.31
C ASN A 43 8.88 12.77 19.71
N LEU A 44 8.65 13.07 18.43
CA LEU A 44 9.20 14.22 17.72
C LEU A 44 8.12 15.26 17.38
N ASN A 45 8.54 16.47 16.99
CA ASN A 45 7.65 17.53 16.51
C ASN A 45 8.20 18.16 15.23
N CYS A 46 8.22 17.38 14.15
CA CYS A 46 8.75 17.84 12.88
C CYS A 46 7.70 18.68 12.13
N ASP A 47 7.99 19.94 11.84
CA ASP A 47 7.12 20.92 11.14
C ASP A 47 6.77 20.54 9.69
N PHE A 48 7.37 19.46 9.17
CA PHE A 48 7.11 18.90 7.83
C PHE A 48 6.32 17.58 7.87
N CYS A 49 5.98 17.09 9.06
CA CYS A 49 5.35 15.79 9.22
C CYS A 49 3.86 15.83 8.89
N SER A 50 3.38 14.92 8.04
CA SER A 50 1.96 14.79 7.74
C SER A 50 1.07 14.42 8.95
N CYS A 51 1.69 14.03 10.06
CA CYS A 51 1.03 13.70 11.32
C CYS A 51 1.10 14.83 12.36
N GLU A 52 1.62 16.01 12.03
CA GLU A 52 1.73 17.15 12.95
C GLU A 52 0.36 17.52 13.56
N ASP A 53 -0.65 17.74 12.70
CA ASP A 53 -2.02 18.10 13.07
C ASP A 53 -2.94 16.89 13.31
N ARG A 54 -2.40 15.67 13.35
CA ARG A 54 -3.19 14.44 13.53
C ARG A 54 -3.19 14.01 15.00
N ASP A 55 -4.23 13.28 15.37
CA ASP A 55 -4.29 12.62 16.67
C ASP A 55 -3.19 11.56 16.81
N ARG A 56 -2.17 11.89 17.61
CA ARG A 56 -1.00 11.06 17.92
C ARG A 56 -1.32 9.90 18.87
N LYS A 57 -2.51 9.84 19.46
CA LYS A 57 -2.91 8.74 20.34
C LYS A 57 -3.54 7.57 19.58
N LYS A 58 -3.77 7.72 18.27
CA LYS A 58 -4.38 6.66 17.46
C LYS A 58 -3.41 5.50 17.25
N GLN A 59 -3.89 4.31 17.58
CA GLN A 59 -3.18 3.06 17.44
C GLN A 59 -4.15 1.97 16.97
N LEU A 60 -3.68 1.12 16.07
CA LEU A 60 -4.31 -0.15 15.74
C LEU A 60 -3.93 -1.18 16.82
N SER A 61 -4.90 -2.00 17.22
CA SER A 61 -4.57 -3.19 18.00
C SER A 61 -3.78 -4.19 17.16
N LEU A 62 -3.12 -5.14 17.84
CA LEU A 62 -2.46 -6.25 17.17
C LEU A 62 -3.46 -7.05 16.33
N GLU A 63 -4.67 -7.29 16.85
CA GLU A 63 -5.73 -8.00 16.14
C GLU A 63 -6.14 -7.27 14.86
N GLN A 64 -6.38 -5.96 14.93
CA GLN A 64 -6.73 -5.15 13.76
C GLN A 64 -5.61 -5.17 12.72
N THR A 65 -4.37 -5.03 13.17
CA THR A 65 -3.18 -5.09 12.30
C THR A 65 -3.12 -6.44 11.59
N THR A 66 -3.25 -7.55 12.32
CA THR A 66 -3.25 -8.91 11.75
C THR A 66 -4.40 -9.11 10.76
N GLN A 67 -5.61 -8.66 11.09
CA GLN A 67 -6.76 -8.77 10.18
C GLN A 67 -6.52 -8.02 8.86
N ILE A 68 -5.91 -6.84 8.91
CA ILE A 68 -5.54 -6.07 7.71
C ILE A 68 -4.49 -6.82 6.89
N LEU A 69 -3.44 -7.33 7.54
CA LEU A 69 -2.38 -8.09 6.89
C LEU A 69 -2.93 -9.35 6.20
N ASP A 70 -3.80 -10.10 6.88
CA ASP A 70 -4.44 -11.30 6.32
C ASP A 70 -5.34 -10.97 5.13
N MET A 71 -6.14 -9.90 5.24
CA MET A 71 -6.99 -9.44 4.15
C MET A 71 -6.17 -9.04 2.92
N CYS A 72 -5.09 -8.30 3.13
CA CYS A 72 -4.19 -7.85 2.08
C CYS A 72 -3.40 -9.03 1.46
N GLY A 73 -2.92 -9.97 2.27
CA GLY A 73 -2.25 -11.19 1.83
C GLY A 73 -3.15 -12.05 0.95
N LYS A 74 -4.42 -12.26 1.35
CA LYS A 74 -5.44 -12.96 0.54
C LYS A 74 -5.73 -12.27 -0.79
N LYS A 75 -5.41 -10.98 -0.92
CA LYS A 75 -5.57 -10.17 -2.14
C LYS A 75 -4.28 -10.05 -2.96
N GLY A 76 -3.22 -10.77 -2.60
CA GLY A 76 -1.99 -10.81 -3.39
C GLY A 76 -0.89 -9.84 -2.94
N THR A 77 -0.98 -9.29 -1.72
CA THR A 77 0.15 -8.56 -1.12
C THR A 77 1.35 -9.48 -0.92
N ARG A 78 2.54 -9.01 -1.31
CA ARG A 78 3.81 -9.76 -1.23
C ARG A 78 4.85 -9.09 -0.36
N ALA A 79 4.68 -7.80 -0.08
CA ALA A 79 5.60 -7.03 0.73
C ALA A 79 4.83 -6.03 1.59
N VAL A 80 5.35 -5.77 2.79
CA VAL A 80 4.76 -4.84 3.75
C VAL A 80 5.86 -3.94 4.29
N THR A 81 5.67 -2.63 4.19
CA THR A 81 6.44 -1.66 4.97
C THR A 81 5.63 -1.27 6.19
N ILE A 82 6.16 -1.58 7.36
CA ILE A 82 5.63 -1.09 8.63
C ILE A 82 6.27 0.27 8.88
N THR A 83 5.41 1.28 9.01
CA THR A 83 5.78 2.68 9.22
C THR A 83 5.09 3.21 10.46
N GLY A 84 5.34 4.47 10.75
CA GLY A 84 4.76 5.20 11.86
C GLY A 84 5.72 6.29 12.27
N GLY A 85 5.51 6.76 13.48
CA GLY A 85 6.34 7.72 14.16
C GLY A 85 5.89 7.72 15.58
#